data_AF-A0A372M6N9-F1
#
_entry.id   AF-A0A372M6N9-F1
#
_cell.length_a   1.000
_cell.length_b   1.000
_cell.length_c   1.000
_cell.angle_alpha   90.00
_cell.angle_beta   90.00
_cell.angle_gamma   90.00
#
_symmetry.space_group_name_H-M   'P 1'
#
loop_
_entity.id
_entity.type
_entity.pdbx_description
1 polymer ?
#
loop_
_entity_poly.entity_id
_entity_poly.type
_entity_poly.pdbx_seq_one_letter_code
_entity_poly.pdbx_strand_id
1 'polypeptide(L)'
;MMLHRFRRRTPGERPGAAGAGPPAPADTLDWFETDSAGAVLRQASFATDLDPPARAREHGPRQAGTHGAATVAASRAELTALCEDFGPLGVRLYRAVYGVPLVSTAQVTTVGPVGNRQPASAEVPVTAEEFERAWSIARRDRHFAPCDRGPLPDGARLTGTVVAAPWGIGVTGLFVELPLPVPGFVDMGHLGAAENWPAIGTAAEFEVLAVRFDAERRARPQVRLRPTGGRGSGRG
;
A
#
# COMPACT_ATOMS: atom_id res chain seq x y z
N MET A 1 0.03 -27.66 -5.13
CA MET A 1 0.96 -26.66 -5.71
C MET A 1 2.07 -26.44 -4.70
N MET A 2 3.34 -26.66 -5.07
CA MET A 2 4.46 -26.42 -4.16
C MET A 2 4.82 -24.94 -4.19
N LEU A 3 4.95 -24.33 -3.01
CA LEU A 3 5.28 -22.92 -2.84
C LEU A 3 6.72 -22.81 -2.36
N HIS A 4 7.48 -21.92 -2.99
CA HIS A 4 8.84 -21.61 -2.58
C HIS A 4 8.88 -20.22 -1.97
N ARG A 5 9.60 -20.08 -0.86
CA ARG A 5 9.74 -18.80 -0.16
C ARG A 5 11.19 -18.53 0.11
N PHE A 6 11.61 -17.32 -0.19
CA PHE A 6 12.99 -16.90 0.01
C PHE A 6 13.06 -15.40 0.22
N ARG A 7 14.21 -14.97 0.73
CA ARG A 7 14.61 -13.57 0.79
C ARG A 7 15.87 -13.34 -0.03
N ARG A 8 16.01 -12.13 -0.54
CA ARG A 8 17.17 -11.68 -1.33
C ARG A 8 17.46 -10.23 -0.99
N ARG A 9 18.73 -9.88 -0.84
CA ARG A 9 19.15 -8.48 -0.73
C ARG A 9 19.46 -7.95 -2.12
N THR A 10 18.87 -6.87 -2.57
CA THR A 10 19.24 -6.25 -3.85
C THR A 10 20.07 -5.01 -3.52
N PRO A 11 21.38 -4.99 -3.85
CA PRO A 11 22.22 -3.82 -3.59
C PRO A 11 21.72 -2.65 -4.43
N GLY A 12 21.73 -1.47 -3.82
CA GLY A 12 21.60 -0.22 -4.53
C GLY A 12 22.77 0.01 -5.47
N GLU A 13 22.50 0.46 -6.69
CA GLU A 13 23.55 0.96 -7.58
C GLU A 13 24.16 2.22 -6.97
N ARG A 14 25.33 2.12 -6.33
CA ARG A 14 26.03 3.32 -5.85
C ARG A 14 26.29 4.25 -7.03
N PRO A 15 26.04 5.56 -6.91
CA PRO A 15 26.37 6.47 -8.00
C PRO A 15 27.88 6.41 -8.21
N GLY A 16 28.30 6.22 -9.47
CA GLY A 16 29.68 6.51 -9.84
C GLY A 16 30.00 7.96 -9.47
N ALA A 17 31.22 8.23 -8.99
CA ALA A 17 31.64 9.48 -8.34
C ALA A 17 31.59 10.76 -9.21
N ALA A 18 30.82 10.81 -10.29
CA ALA A 18 30.73 11.93 -11.20
C ALA A 18 29.27 12.26 -11.54
N GLY A 19 28.74 13.32 -10.92
CA GLY A 19 27.56 14.04 -11.40
C GLY A 19 26.35 13.99 -10.47
N ALA A 20 25.63 15.11 -10.43
CA ALA A 20 24.32 15.30 -9.79
C ALA A 20 23.21 14.50 -10.50
N GLY A 21 23.36 13.18 -10.57
CA GLY A 21 22.32 12.26 -11.03
C GLY A 21 21.23 12.07 -9.96
N PRO A 22 20.09 11.46 -10.31
CA PRO A 22 19.09 11.05 -9.34
C PRO A 22 19.73 10.17 -8.25
N PRO A 23 19.20 10.19 -7.02
CA PRO A 23 19.75 9.38 -5.94
C PRO A 23 19.79 7.91 -6.36
N ALA A 24 20.90 7.26 -6.02
CA ALA A 24 21.06 5.83 -6.21
C ALA A 24 19.87 5.07 -5.65
N PRO A 25 19.40 4.00 -6.34
CA PRO A 25 18.39 3.14 -5.76
C PRO A 25 18.90 2.59 -4.43
N ALA A 26 18.04 2.59 -3.42
CA ALA A 26 18.37 2.09 -2.10
C ALA A 26 18.66 0.58 -2.12
N ASP A 27 19.48 0.12 -1.16
CA ASP A 27 19.56 -1.30 -0.82
C ASP A 27 18.17 -1.80 -0.40
N THR A 28 17.65 -2.82 -1.09
CA THR A 28 16.38 -3.46 -0.73
C THR A 28 16.58 -4.86 -0.15
N LEU A 29 15.67 -5.25 0.74
CA LEU A 29 15.48 -6.61 1.18
C LEU A 29 14.13 -7.11 0.68
N ASP A 30 14.17 -8.02 -0.27
CA ASP A 30 13.01 -8.57 -0.95
C ASP A 30 12.69 -9.96 -0.41
N TRP A 31 11.41 -10.21 -0.19
CA TRP A 31 10.84 -11.47 0.25
C TRP A 31 9.83 -11.92 -0.78
N PHE A 32 9.96 -13.15 -1.25
CA PHE A 32 9.13 -13.70 -2.32
C PHE A 32 8.44 -14.98 -1.89
N GLU A 33 7.21 -15.15 -2.35
CA GLU A 33 6.56 -16.44 -2.50
C GLU A 33 6.34 -16.69 -3.98
N THR A 34 6.82 -17.83 -4.48
CA THR A 34 6.71 -18.22 -5.89
C THR A 34 6.01 -19.56 -6.05
N ASP A 35 5.47 -19.79 -7.24
CA ASP A 35 5.11 -21.14 -7.67
C ASP A 35 6.35 -21.95 -8.08
N SER A 36 6.13 -23.20 -8.52
CA SER A 36 7.18 -24.11 -8.99
C SER A 36 7.85 -23.67 -10.30
N ALA A 37 7.26 -22.73 -11.04
CA ALA A 37 7.84 -22.16 -12.25
C ALA A 37 8.65 -20.88 -11.96
N GLY A 38 8.73 -20.47 -10.70
CA GLY A 38 9.41 -19.24 -10.29
C GLY A 38 8.62 -17.96 -10.59
N ALA A 39 7.31 -18.07 -10.88
CA ALA A 39 6.45 -16.90 -11.01
C ALA A 39 6.16 -16.35 -9.61
N VAL A 40 6.26 -15.03 -9.45
CA VAL A 40 6.02 -14.37 -8.16
C VAL A 40 4.51 -14.32 -7.89
N LEU A 41 4.12 -14.89 -6.75
CA LEU A 41 2.75 -14.90 -6.25
C LEU A 41 2.53 -13.76 -5.25
N ARG A 42 3.46 -13.58 -4.31
CA ARG A 42 3.49 -12.49 -3.33
C ARG A 42 4.90 -11.93 -3.19
N GLN A 43 4.99 -10.61 -2.98
CA GLN A 43 6.25 -9.91 -2.76
C GLN A 43 6.13 -8.90 -1.62
N ALA A 44 7.08 -8.96 -0.69
CA ALA A 44 7.33 -7.92 0.30
C ALA A 44 8.74 -7.37 0.12
N SER A 45 8.88 -6.06 -0.14
CA SER A 45 10.17 -5.40 -0.32
C SER A 45 10.34 -4.29 0.70
N PHE A 46 11.53 -4.19 1.29
CA PHE A 46 11.89 -3.17 2.28
C PHE A 46 13.11 -2.38 1.80
N ALA A 47 12.99 -1.07 1.69
CA ALA A 47 14.13 -0.19 1.43
C ALA A 47 14.84 0.12 2.75
N THR A 48 16.10 -0.28 2.87
CA THR A 48 16.82 -0.30 4.16
C THR A 48 17.23 1.07 4.69
N ASP A 49 17.18 2.09 3.85
CA ASP A 49 17.50 3.49 4.12
C ASP A 49 16.26 4.36 4.39
N LEU A 50 15.06 3.81 4.20
CA LEU A 50 13.81 4.52 4.45
C LEU A 50 13.25 4.17 5.82
N ASP A 51 12.80 5.18 6.56
CA ASP A 51 12.12 4.99 7.83
C ASP A 51 10.67 4.51 7.64
N PRO A 52 10.23 3.45 8.35
CA PRO A 52 8.84 3.05 8.34
C PRO A 52 7.91 4.17 8.86
N PRO A 53 6.66 4.27 8.34
CA PRO A 53 5.68 5.22 8.85
C PRO A 53 5.53 5.12 10.37
N ALA A 54 5.46 6.27 11.06
CA ALA A 54 5.41 6.32 12.54
C ALA A 54 4.31 5.42 13.11
N ARG A 55 3.08 5.51 12.56
CA ARG A 55 1.96 4.65 12.96
C ARG A 55 2.24 3.17 12.76
N ALA A 56 2.97 2.78 11.72
CA ALA A 56 3.32 1.37 11.50
C ALA A 56 4.30 0.84 12.56
N ARG A 57 5.17 1.70 13.12
CA ARG A 57 6.14 1.33 14.18
C ARG A 57 5.48 1.05 15.53
N GLU A 58 4.34 1.66 15.80
CA GLU A 58 3.59 1.49 17.05
C GLU A 58 2.92 0.10 17.17
N HIS A 59 2.77 -0.62 16.07
CA HIS A 59 1.96 -1.85 15.99
C HIS A 59 2.77 -3.14 16.25
N GLY A 60 3.82 -3.07 17.06
CA GLY A 60 4.55 -4.24 17.54
C GLY A 60 5.94 -4.46 16.91
N PRO A 61 6.68 -5.48 17.40
CA PRO A 61 8.07 -5.68 17.06
C PRO A 61 8.27 -6.02 15.57
N ARG A 62 9.41 -5.60 15.03
CA ARG A 62 9.84 -5.92 13.66
C ARG A 62 10.80 -7.11 13.70
N GLN A 63 10.78 -7.94 12.67
CA GLN A 63 11.71 -9.06 12.55
C GLN A 63 12.98 -8.66 11.79
N ALA A 64 14.03 -9.47 11.94
CA ALA A 64 15.28 -9.28 11.20
C ALA A 64 15.03 -9.21 9.69
N GLY A 65 15.64 -8.21 9.04
CA GLY A 65 15.50 -7.99 7.60
C GLY A 65 14.21 -7.28 7.18
N THR A 66 13.50 -6.67 8.13
CA THR A 66 12.32 -5.81 7.88
C THR A 66 12.49 -4.42 8.49
N HIS A 67 13.71 -3.97 8.78
CA HIS A 67 13.93 -2.74 9.55
C HIS A 67 13.58 -1.45 8.79
N GLY A 68 13.78 -1.43 7.47
CA GLY A 68 13.41 -0.31 6.62
C GLY A 68 11.92 -0.27 6.26
N ALA A 69 11.50 0.81 5.59
CA ALA A 69 10.13 1.00 5.13
C ALA A 69 9.79 0.03 4.00
N ALA A 70 8.59 -0.55 4.04
CA ALA A 70 8.11 -1.35 2.94
C ALA A 70 7.85 -0.49 1.68
N THR A 71 8.35 -0.95 0.53
CA THR A 71 8.12 -0.35 -0.79
C THR A 71 7.16 -1.18 -1.63
N VAL A 72 7.08 -2.49 -1.39
CA VAL A 72 6.14 -3.41 -2.04
C VAL A 72 5.54 -4.35 -1.00
N ALA A 73 4.24 -4.62 -1.11
CA ALA A 73 3.50 -5.63 -0.35
C ALA A 73 2.34 -6.17 -1.21
N ALA A 74 2.68 -6.70 -2.39
CA ALA A 74 1.73 -6.99 -3.46
C ALA A 74 1.53 -8.49 -3.72
N SER A 75 0.30 -8.86 -4.05
CA SER A 75 -0.17 -10.22 -4.32
C SER A 75 -0.81 -10.29 -5.70
N ARG A 76 -0.41 -11.29 -6.49
CA ARG A 76 -0.95 -11.53 -7.83
C ARG A 76 -2.42 -11.97 -7.80
N ALA A 77 -2.79 -12.76 -6.79
CA ALA A 77 -4.18 -13.19 -6.60
C ALA A 77 -5.09 -11.99 -6.29
N GLU A 78 -4.64 -11.06 -5.43
CA GLU A 78 -5.41 -9.84 -5.12
C GLU A 78 -5.54 -8.92 -6.33
N LEU A 79 -4.46 -8.73 -7.09
CA LEU A 79 -4.50 -7.95 -8.34
C LEU A 79 -5.48 -8.52 -9.35
N THR A 80 -5.53 -9.85 -9.49
CA THR A 80 -6.48 -10.53 -10.39
C THR A 80 -7.91 -10.29 -9.93
N ALA A 81 -8.19 -10.54 -8.65
CA ALA A 81 -9.49 -10.31 -8.03
C ALA A 81 -9.97 -8.85 -8.17
N LEU A 82 -9.06 -7.88 -7.99
CA LEU A 82 -9.38 -6.46 -8.14
C LEU A 82 -9.63 -6.05 -9.59
N CYS A 83 -8.95 -6.69 -10.54
CA CYS A 83 -9.19 -6.46 -11.95
C CYS A 83 -10.59 -6.94 -12.35
N GLU A 84 -11.01 -8.10 -11.83
CA GLU A 84 -12.36 -8.64 -12.05
C GLU A 84 -13.45 -7.76 -11.45
N ASP A 85 -13.28 -7.29 -10.21
CA ASP A 85 -14.32 -6.56 -9.48
C ASP A 85 -14.40 -5.07 -9.81
N PHE A 86 -13.24 -4.43 -10.03
CA PHE A 86 -13.10 -2.97 -10.11
C PHE A 86 -12.37 -2.50 -11.37
N GLY A 87 -12.08 -3.43 -12.28
CA GLY A 87 -11.43 -3.14 -13.56
C GLY A 87 -10.03 -2.52 -13.41
N PRO A 88 -9.59 -1.73 -14.41
CA PRO A 88 -8.29 -1.10 -14.40
C PRO A 88 -8.06 -0.12 -13.25
N LEU A 89 -9.12 0.50 -12.72
CA LEU A 89 -9.01 1.44 -11.61
C LEU A 89 -8.58 0.72 -10.32
N GLY A 90 -9.21 -0.41 -9.98
CA GLY A 90 -8.84 -1.20 -8.80
C GLY A 90 -7.38 -1.63 -8.81
N VAL A 91 -6.88 -2.07 -9.96
CA VAL A 91 -5.47 -2.41 -10.16
C VAL A 91 -4.54 -1.21 -9.94
N ARG A 92 -4.90 -0.02 -10.49
CA ARG A 92 -4.09 1.20 -10.29
C ARG A 92 -4.08 1.65 -8.83
N LEU A 93 -5.22 1.60 -8.14
CA LEU A 93 -5.32 1.92 -6.71
C LEU A 93 -4.46 0.96 -5.88
N TYR A 94 -4.53 -0.34 -6.16
CA TYR A 94 -3.74 -1.33 -5.44
C TYR A 94 -2.24 -1.13 -5.64
N ARG A 95 -1.80 -0.87 -6.88
CA ARG A 95 -0.39 -0.60 -7.18
C ARG A 95 0.11 0.68 -6.52
N ALA A 96 -0.74 1.72 -6.42
CA ALA A 96 -0.38 2.93 -5.71
C ALA A 96 -0.16 2.68 -4.21
N VAL A 97 -1.03 1.88 -3.57
CA VAL A 97 -0.92 1.55 -2.15
C VAL A 97 0.18 0.52 -1.88
N TYR A 98 0.17 -0.62 -2.55
CA TYR A 98 0.99 -1.78 -2.25
C TYR A 98 2.20 -1.98 -3.17
N GLY A 99 2.42 -1.08 -4.12
CA GLY A 99 3.53 -1.17 -5.08
C GLY A 99 3.25 -2.12 -6.24
N VAL A 100 4.22 -2.21 -7.15
CA VAL A 100 4.15 -3.09 -8.33
C VAL A 100 4.99 -4.33 -8.06
N PRO A 101 4.39 -5.55 -8.03
CA PRO A 101 5.16 -6.77 -7.87
C PRO A 101 5.95 -7.07 -9.14
N LEU A 102 7.09 -7.73 -8.98
CA LEU A 102 7.82 -8.33 -10.09
C LEU A 102 7.00 -9.45 -10.72
N VAL A 103 7.20 -9.70 -12.02
CA VAL A 103 6.51 -10.80 -12.72
C VAL A 103 7.21 -12.14 -12.44
N SER A 104 8.55 -12.12 -12.43
CA SER A 104 9.40 -13.26 -12.12
C SER A 104 10.66 -12.80 -11.40
N THR A 105 11.22 -13.65 -10.53
CA THR A 105 12.46 -13.33 -9.81
C THR A 105 13.69 -13.29 -10.71
N ALA A 106 13.62 -13.89 -11.90
CA ALA A 106 14.64 -13.80 -12.95
C ALA A 106 14.80 -12.39 -13.54
N GLN A 107 13.78 -11.53 -13.42
CA GLN A 107 13.83 -10.17 -13.98
C GLN A 107 14.74 -9.21 -13.21
N VAL A 108 15.20 -9.58 -12.01
CA VAL A 108 16.09 -8.71 -11.20
C VAL A 108 17.56 -8.84 -11.63
N THR A 109 17.88 -9.77 -12.53
CA THR A 109 19.27 -10.09 -12.89
C THR A 109 19.79 -9.31 -14.11
N THR A 110 19.12 -8.27 -14.63
CA THR A 110 19.55 -7.66 -15.90
C THR A 110 19.16 -6.20 -16.05
N VAL A 111 20.10 -5.27 -15.82
CA VAL A 111 20.58 -4.26 -16.80
C VAL A 111 21.93 -3.72 -16.29
N GLY A 112 23.04 -4.15 -16.90
CA GLY A 112 24.35 -3.54 -16.73
C GLY A 112 25.21 -3.90 -17.93
N PRO A 113 26.00 -2.97 -18.51
CA PRO A 113 26.82 -3.26 -19.68
C PRO A 113 27.82 -4.37 -19.35
N VAL A 114 28.03 -5.24 -20.34
CA VAL A 114 28.88 -6.44 -20.31
C VAL A 114 30.26 -6.09 -19.77
N GLY A 115 30.53 -6.37 -18.49
CA GLY A 115 31.84 -6.08 -17.88
C GLY A 115 31.99 -6.54 -16.44
N ASN A 116 31.03 -6.23 -15.57
CA ASN A 116 31.11 -6.61 -14.15
C ASN A 116 29.79 -7.26 -13.72
N ARG A 117 29.73 -8.59 -13.83
CA ARG A 117 28.63 -9.38 -13.30
C ARG A 117 28.74 -9.37 -11.76
N GLN A 118 28.11 -8.38 -11.12
CA GLN A 118 27.89 -8.40 -9.67
C GLN A 118 27.27 -9.77 -9.33
N PRO A 119 27.81 -10.55 -8.37
CA PRO A 119 27.22 -11.84 -8.02
C PRO A 119 25.76 -11.60 -7.65
N ALA A 120 24.85 -12.26 -8.36
CA ALA A 120 23.43 -12.23 -8.04
C ALA A 120 23.29 -12.55 -6.55
N SER A 121 22.72 -11.62 -5.79
CA SER A 121 22.57 -11.82 -4.36
C SER A 121 21.89 -13.14 -4.08
N ALA A 122 22.51 -13.95 -3.22
CA ALA A 122 22.05 -15.30 -2.95
C ALA A 122 20.62 -15.28 -2.40
N GLU A 123 19.75 -16.07 -3.01
CA GLU A 123 18.42 -16.35 -2.48
C GLU A 123 18.57 -17.26 -1.26
N VAL A 124 18.02 -16.80 -0.13
CA VAL A 124 18.04 -17.54 1.13
C VAL A 124 16.64 -18.09 1.36
N PRO A 125 16.44 -19.42 1.37
CA PRO A 125 15.15 -20.02 1.71
C PRO A 125 14.66 -19.54 3.07
N VAL A 126 13.35 -19.31 3.20
CA VAL A 126 12.71 -18.93 4.47
C VAL A 126 11.51 -19.81 4.73
N THR A 127 11.16 -19.96 6.01
CA THR A 127 9.96 -20.69 6.42
C THR A 127 8.68 -19.93 6.02
N ALA A 128 7.55 -20.64 6.03
CA ALA A 128 6.24 -20.03 5.82
C ALA A 128 5.96 -18.93 6.86
N GLU A 129 6.25 -19.20 8.13
CA GLU A 129 6.00 -18.26 9.23
C GLU A 129 6.83 -16.98 9.09
N GLU A 130 8.12 -17.09 8.78
CA GLU A 130 8.99 -15.94 8.56
C GLU A 130 8.49 -15.06 7.40
N PHE A 131 8.03 -15.69 6.32
CA PHE A 131 7.45 -14.97 5.19
C PHE A 131 6.13 -14.29 5.57
N GLU A 132 5.20 -14.97 6.25
CA GLU A 132 3.93 -14.36 6.67
C GLU A 132 4.14 -13.19 7.63
N ARG A 133 5.17 -13.27 8.50
CA ARG A 133 5.55 -12.15 9.35
C ARG A 133 6.11 -10.99 8.53
N ALA A 134 6.99 -11.24 7.55
CA ALA A 134 7.50 -10.21 6.64
C ALA A 134 6.36 -9.56 5.85
N TRP A 135 5.48 -10.38 5.28
CA TRP A 135 4.32 -9.98 4.51
C TRP A 135 3.36 -9.10 5.32
N SER A 136 3.04 -9.51 6.55
CA SER A 136 2.18 -8.74 7.45
C SER A 136 2.77 -7.38 7.81
N ILE A 137 4.08 -7.33 8.09
CA ILE A 137 4.80 -6.08 8.34
C ILE A 137 4.77 -5.19 7.10
N ALA A 138 5.06 -5.74 5.91
CA ALA A 138 5.07 -4.99 4.66
C ALA A 138 3.69 -4.40 4.33
N ARG A 139 2.63 -5.21 4.48
CA ARG A 139 1.25 -4.75 4.27
C ARG A 139 0.89 -3.63 5.22
N ARG A 140 1.22 -3.77 6.50
CA ARG A 140 0.97 -2.74 7.51
C ARG A 140 1.70 -1.43 7.16
N ASP A 141 2.98 -1.50 6.85
CA ASP A 141 3.78 -0.34 6.46
C ASP A 141 3.18 0.38 5.25
N ARG A 142 2.89 -0.37 4.16
CA ARG A 142 2.26 0.17 2.96
C ARG A 142 0.86 0.72 3.21
N HIS A 143 0.11 0.10 4.11
CA HIS A 143 -1.22 0.55 4.49
C HIS A 143 -1.18 1.91 5.20
N PHE A 144 -0.10 2.25 5.91
CA PHE A 144 0.07 3.54 6.59
C PHE A 144 0.98 4.53 5.85
N ALA A 145 1.60 4.13 4.75
CA ALA A 145 2.40 5.03 3.93
C ALA A 145 1.48 6.06 3.23
N PRO A 146 1.87 7.35 3.20
CA PRO A 146 1.19 8.34 2.37
C PRO A 146 1.18 7.90 0.91
N CYS A 147 0.07 8.19 0.22
CA CYS A 147 -0.09 7.91 -1.20
C CYS A 147 -0.10 9.23 -1.96
N ASP A 148 1.06 9.80 -2.25
CA ASP A 148 1.22 11.09 -2.95
C ASP A 148 1.02 10.99 -4.48
N ARG A 149 0.95 9.76 -5.01
CA ARG A 149 0.87 9.47 -6.44
C ARG A 149 -0.25 8.47 -6.74
N GLY A 150 -0.60 8.39 -8.03
CA GLY A 150 -1.60 7.45 -8.53
C GLY A 150 -2.94 8.11 -8.83
N PRO A 151 -4.01 7.32 -9.03
CA PRO A 151 -5.29 7.84 -9.49
C PRO A 151 -6.08 8.62 -8.42
N LEU A 152 -5.76 8.43 -7.14
CA LEU A 152 -6.37 9.10 -5.99
C LEU A 152 -5.30 9.42 -4.94
N PRO A 153 -4.47 10.45 -5.16
CA PRO A 153 -3.47 10.83 -4.19
C PRO A 153 -4.11 11.45 -2.94
N ASP A 154 -3.42 11.34 -1.80
CA ASP A 154 -3.81 12.00 -0.56
C ASP A 154 -3.91 13.52 -0.80
N GLY A 155 -4.95 14.14 -0.25
CA GLY A 155 -5.27 15.56 -0.48
C GLY A 155 -6.13 15.84 -1.73
N ALA A 156 -6.34 14.86 -2.62
CA ALA A 156 -7.24 15.03 -3.75
C ALA A 156 -8.67 15.33 -3.28
N ARG A 157 -9.41 16.13 -4.06
CA ARG A 157 -10.80 16.47 -3.76
C ARG A 157 -11.76 15.68 -4.63
N LEU A 158 -12.80 15.14 -4.02
CA LEU A 158 -13.87 14.41 -4.69
C LEU A 158 -15.22 14.95 -4.22
N THR A 159 -16.16 15.10 -5.15
CA THR A 159 -17.57 15.27 -4.78
C THR A 159 -18.19 13.89 -4.60
N GLY A 160 -18.96 13.71 -3.54
CA GLY A 160 -19.70 12.48 -3.28
C GLY A 160 -20.99 12.75 -2.53
N THR A 161 -21.85 11.73 -2.46
CA THR A 161 -23.14 11.79 -1.77
C THR A 161 -23.12 10.88 -0.56
N VAL A 162 -23.51 11.37 0.62
CA VAL A 162 -23.66 10.52 1.80
C VAL A 162 -24.82 9.56 1.59
N VAL A 163 -24.57 8.25 1.67
CA VAL A 163 -25.58 7.23 1.38
C VAL A 163 -26.00 6.43 2.60
N ALA A 164 -25.17 6.35 3.64
CA ALA A 164 -25.53 5.62 4.85
C ALA A 164 -24.72 6.05 6.08
N ALA A 165 -25.36 5.90 7.24
CA ALA A 165 -24.76 5.89 8.57
C ALA A 165 -25.14 4.55 9.23
N PRO A 166 -24.50 3.43 8.86
CA PRO A 166 -25.01 2.09 9.12
C PRO A 166 -25.04 1.71 10.60
N TRP A 167 -24.23 2.38 11.43
CA TRP A 167 -24.21 2.22 12.88
C TRP A 167 -24.97 3.34 13.62
N GLY A 168 -25.67 4.20 12.88
CA GLY A 168 -26.27 5.43 13.42
C GLY A 168 -25.32 6.63 13.36
N ILE A 169 -25.92 7.81 13.43
CA ILE A 169 -25.20 9.10 13.46
C ILE A 169 -24.44 9.20 14.79
N GLY A 170 -23.19 9.66 14.74
CA GLY A 170 -22.33 9.84 15.92
C GLY A 170 -21.53 8.61 16.36
N VAL A 171 -21.67 7.45 15.69
CA VAL A 171 -21.12 6.17 16.21
C VAL A 171 -19.81 5.73 15.57
N THR A 172 -19.69 5.73 14.24
CA THR A 172 -18.47 5.21 13.57
C THR A 172 -18.08 6.01 12.34
N GLY A 173 -19.04 6.39 11.52
CA GLY A 173 -18.77 7.17 10.31
C GLY A 173 -19.89 7.10 9.29
N LEU A 174 -19.60 7.65 8.11
CA LEU A 174 -20.53 7.77 7.00
C LEU A 174 -19.97 7.06 5.76
N PHE A 175 -20.85 6.35 5.05
CA PHE A 175 -20.57 5.89 3.70
C PHE A 175 -20.92 6.97 2.68
N VAL A 176 -20.02 7.15 1.71
CA VAL A 176 -20.14 8.13 0.63
C VAL A 176 -20.09 7.40 -0.70
N GLU A 177 -21.11 7.61 -1.52
CA GLU A 177 -21.08 7.23 -2.93
C GLU A 177 -20.24 8.25 -3.69
N LEU A 178 -19.28 7.73 -4.46
CA LEU A 178 -18.33 8.52 -5.26
C LEU A 178 -18.63 8.31 -6.74
N PRO A 179 -18.19 9.21 -7.64
CA PRO A 179 -18.23 9.02 -9.09
C PRO A 179 -17.17 8.00 -9.57
N LEU A 180 -16.95 6.94 -8.77
CA LEU A 180 -15.95 5.91 -8.95
C LEU A 180 -16.55 4.57 -8.49
N PRO A 181 -16.14 3.43 -9.07
CA PRO A 181 -16.61 2.10 -8.66
C PRO A 181 -16.10 1.66 -7.27
N VAL A 182 -15.59 2.58 -6.45
CA VAL A 182 -15.05 2.30 -5.11
C VAL A 182 -15.78 3.16 -4.07
N PRO A 183 -16.21 2.59 -2.95
CA PRO A 183 -16.95 3.33 -1.94
C PRO A 183 -16.03 4.30 -1.18
N GLY A 184 -16.58 5.45 -0.80
CA GLY A 184 -15.99 6.37 0.15
C GLY A 184 -16.45 6.09 1.58
N PHE A 185 -15.61 6.41 2.55
CA PHE A 185 -15.94 6.35 3.97
C PHE A 185 -15.31 7.53 4.72
N VAL A 186 -16.13 8.22 5.52
CA VAL A 186 -15.69 9.28 6.43
C VAL A 186 -15.74 8.75 7.85
N ASP A 187 -14.60 8.77 8.54
CA ASP A 187 -14.50 8.38 9.93
C ASP A 187 -15.14 9.42 10.86
N MET A 188 -15.78 8.99 11.95
CA MET A 188 -16.35 9.89 12.95
C MET A 188 -15.34 10.92 13.47
N GLY A 189 -14.05 10.56 13.56
CA GLY A 189 -12.98 11.48 13.97
C GLY A 189 -12.80 12.68 13.04
N HIS A 190 -13.42 12.68 11.86
CA HIS A 190 -13.41 13.79 10.89
C HIS A 190 -14.75 14.52 10.76
N LEU A 191 -15.80 14.08 11.47
CA LEU A 191 -17.16 14.62 11.35
C LEU A 191 -17.55 15.56 12.50
N GLY A 192 -16.78 15.58 13.59
CA GLY A 192 -17.11 16.37 14.78
C GLY A 192 -18.34 15.83 15.50
N ALA A 193 -19.05 16.73 16.21
CA ALA A 193 -20.26 16.37 16.97
C ALA A 193 -21.38 15.85 16.05
N ALA A 194 -22.17 14.89 16.56
CA ALA A 194 -23.16 14.12 15.81
C ALA A 194 -24.19 14.99 15.06
N GLU A 195 -24.62 16.09 15.68
CA GLU A 195 -25.55 17.07 15.14
C GLU A 195 -25.02 17.82 13.90
N ASN A 196 -23.70 17.81 13.68
CA ASN A 196 -23.05 18.44 12.53
C ASN A 196 -22.76 17.46 11.40
N TRP A 197 -23.11 16.17 11.57
CA TRP A 197 -22.88 15.18 10.52
C TRP A 197 -23.77 15.49 9.31
N PRO A 198 -23.25 15.43 8.09
CA PRO A 198 -24.07 15.58 6.89
C PRO A 198 -25.20 14.55 6.85
N ALA A 199 -26.39 14.97 6.45
CA ALA A 199 -27.53 14.09 6.31
C ALA A 199 -27.33 13.08 5.16
N ILE A 200 -28.01 11.94 5.23
CA ILE A 200 -28.08 11.00 4.11
C ILE A 200 -28.75 11.72 2.92
N GLY A 201 -28.17 11.57 1.72
CA GLY A 201 -28.53 12.28 0.50
C GLY A 201 -27.79 13.59 0.28
N THR A 202 -27.02 14.08 1.26
CA THR A 202 -26.22 15.30 1.10
C THR A 202 -25.02 15.05 0.18
N ALA A 203 -24.97 15.80 -0.92
CA ALA A 203 -23.77 15.93 -1.75
C ALA A 203 -22.81 16.93 -1.12
N ALA A 204 -21.53 16.55 -1.01
CA ALA A 204 -20.48 17.41 -0.46
C ALA A 204 -19.14 17.14 -1.13
N GLU A 205 -18.21 18.07 -0.95
CA GLU A 205 -16.81 17.87 -1.31
C GLU A 205 -16.05 17.25 -0.13
N PHE A 206 -15.23 16.27 -0.46
CA PHE A 206 -14.39 15.53 0.46
C PHE A 206 -12.94 15.54 -0.01
N GLU A 207 -12.03 15.56 0.93
CA GLU A 207 -10.61 15.34 0.73
C GLU A 207 -10.27 13.87 0.94
N VAL A 208 -9.50 13.28 0.03
CA VAL A 208 -8.94 11.94 0.14
C VAL A 208 -7.85 11.93 1.20
N LEU A 209 -7.98 11.04 2.18
CA LEU A 209 -6.99 10.83 3.24
C LEU A 209 -6.10 9.62 2.99
N ALA A 210 -6.67 8.58 2.37
CA ALA A 210 -5.98 7.36 2.02
C ALA A 210 -6.91 6.47 1.17
N VAL A 211 -6.32 5.49 0.49
CA VAL A 211 -7.04 4.32 -0.04
C VAL A 211 -6.68 3.12 0.83
N ARG A 212 -7.69 2.40 1.32
CA ARG A 212 -7.54 1.23 2.20
C ARG A 212 -8.08 0.01 1.50
N PHE A 213 -7.51 -1.16 1.80
CA PHE A 213 -8.01 -2.44 1.33
C PHE A 213 -8.38 -3.30 2.52
N ASP A 214 -9.62 -3.78 2.56
CA ASP A 214 -10.04 -4.79 3.51
C ASP A 214 -9.29 -6.10 3.24
N ALA A 215 -8.66 -6.66 4.28
CA ALA A 215 -7.83 -7.85 4.20
C ALA A 215 -8.55 -9.13 4.65
N GLU A 216 -9.74 -9.05 5.27
CA GLU A 216 -10.34 -10.20 5.96
C GLU A 216 -11.04 -11.20 5.04
N ARG A 217 -11.48 -10.77 3.84
CA ARG A 217 -12.27 -11.63 2.93
C ARG A 217 -11.78 -11.61 1.49
N ARG A 218 -11.62 -10.41 0.94
CA ARG A 218 -11.13 -10.16 -0.42
C ARG A 218 -10.68 -8.71 -0.46
N ALA A 219 -9.54 -8.43 -1.08
CA ALA A 219 -9.04 -7.06 -1.22
C ALA A 219 -10.12 -6.18 -1.86
N ARG A 220 -10.76 -5.33 -1.05
CA ARG A 220 -11.78 -4.37 -1.49
C ARG A 220 -11.30 -2.95 -1.17
N PRO A 221 -11.11 -2.09 -2.18
CA PRO A 221 -10.70 -0.72 -1.96
C PRO A 221 -11.84 0.06 -1.28
N GLN A 222 -11.47 0.90 -0.34
CA GLN A 222 -12.33 1.93 0.27
C GLN A 222 -11.51 3.23 0.34
N VAL A 223 -12.09 4.32 -0.16
CA VAL A 223 -11.48 5.64 -0.09
C VAL A 223 -11.82 6.25 1.27
N ARG A 224 -10.80 6.57 2.07
CA ARG A 224 -10.97 7.26 3.35
C ARG A 224 -11.02 8.76 3.08
N LEU A 225 -12.02 9.41 3.63
CA LEU A 225 -12.40 10.77 3.30
C LEU A 225 -12.47 11.66 4.54
N ARG A 226 -12.32 12.96 4.32
CA ARG A 226 -12.56 14.05 5.28
C ARG A 226 -13.46 15.10 4.60
N PRO A 227 -14.48 15.66 5.25
CA PRO A 227 -15.25 16.77 4.66
C PRO A 227 -14.38 18.02 4.50
N THR A 228 -14.51 18.77 3.39
CA THR A 228 -13.78 20.04 3.20
C THR A 228 -14.55 21.26 3.72
N GLY A 229 -15.89 21.19 3.74
CA GLY A 229 -16.79 22.28 4.11
C GLY A 229 -17.10 22.42 5.61
N GLY A 230 -16.62 21.51 6.45
CA GLY A 230 -16.79 21.57 7.91
C GLY A 230 -15.54 22.10 8.58
N ARG A 231 -15.42 23.43 8.72
CA ARG A 231 -14.45 23.98 9.67
C ARG A 231 -14.84 23.50 11.07
N GLY A 232 -14.09 22.55 11.62
CA GLY A 232 -13.98 22.38 13.06
C GLY A 232 -13.36 23.64 13.66
N SER A 233 -14.18 24.64 13.98
CA SER A 233 -13.83 25.63 14.98
C SER A 233 -13.81 24.93 16.33
N GLY A 234 -12.61 24.72 16.90
CA GLY A 234 -12.49 24.19 18.27
C GLY A 234 -11.13 23.58 18.60
N ARG A 235 -10.04 24.36 18.50
CA ARG A 235 -8.99 24.26 19.52
C ARG A 235 -9.48 25.09 20.71
N GLY A 236 -9.86 24.42 21.77
CA GLY A 236 -10.01 24.96 23.12
C GLY A 236 -9.21 24.07 24.05
#